data_AF-A0A6F7W9B2-F1
#
_entry.id   AF-A0A6F7W9B2-F1
#
_cell.length_a   1.000
_cell.length_b   1.000
_cell.length_c   1.000
_cell.angle_alpha   90.00
_cell.angle_beta   90.00
_cell.angle_gamma   90.00
#
_symmetry.space_group_name_H-M   'P 1'
#
loop_
_entity.id
_entity.type
_entity.pdbx_description
1 polymer ?
#
loop_
_entity_poly.entity_id
_entity_poly.type
_entity_poly.pdbx_seq_one_letter_code
_entity_poly.pdbx_strand_id
1 'polypeptide(L)'
;MGNTGPAELLAIWEAGLAHHGPGRALLLHRAARPESAADELLSLPVGEREADLYALRRALFGERMQIRAECGACGEAMEFDLDARDLGVRPRKRDGPLRVAEGEWTVEFRLPTVADLEAAAHAVAGADGRAVAGAGRSEEHTSELQSPCNLVCR
;
A
#
# COMPACT_ATOMS: atom_id res chain seq x y z
N MET A 1 17.54 -8.40 7.26
CA MET A 1 16.71 -7.18 7.08
C MET A 1 17.68 -6.03 7.07
N GLY A 2 17.89 -5.40 5.90
CA GLY A 2 18.73 -4.21 5.81
C GLY A 2 18.18 -3.15 6.75
N ASN A 3 19.07 -2.48 7.48
CA ASN A 3 18.70 -1.45 8.44
C ASN A 3 18.17 -0.23 7.70
N THR A 4 16.88 -0.22 7.33
CA THR A 4 16.24 1.02 6.90
C THR A 4 16.18 1.96 8.09
N GLY A 5 17.19 2.82 8.22
CA GLY A 5 17.27 3.82 9.27
C GLY A 5 16.33 5.01 8.99
N PRO A 6 16.13 5.91 9.96
CA PRO A 6 15.27 7.09 9.78
C PRO A 6 15.66 7.97 8.58
N ALA A 7 16.96 8.14 8.31
CA ALA A 7 17.45 8.93 7.18
C ALA A 7 17.15 8.28 5.83
N GLU A 8 17.25 6.95 5.75
CA GLU A 8 16.93 6.20 4.53
C GLU A 8 15.41 6.22 4.27
N LEU A 9 14.60 6.05 5.31
CA LEU A 9 13.14 6.17 5.20
C LEU A 9 12.72 7.56 4.71
N LEU A 10 13.35 8.62 5.22
CA LEU A 10 13.09 9.98 4.76
C LEU A 10 13.47 10.17 3.29
N ALA A 11 14.64 9.68 2.87
CA ALA A 11 15.07 9.76 1.47
C ALA A 11 14.11 8.99 0.54
N ILE A 12 13.61 7.83 0.96
CA ILE A 12 12.60 7.07 0.22
C ILE A 12 11.28 7.85 0.11
N TRP A 13 10.87 8.49 1.21
CA TRP A 13 9.66 9.30 1.23
C TRP A 13 9.77 10.50 0.28
N GLU A 14 10.90 11.22 0.31
CA GLU A 14 11.20 12.35 -0.59
C GLU A 14 11.21 11.91 -2.06
N ALA A 15 11.91 10.81 -2.38
CA ALA A 15 11.90 10.24 -3.71
C ALA A 15 10.47 9.86 -4.15
N GLY A 16 9.66 9.34 -3.23
CA GLY A 16 8.28 8.98 -3.44
C GLY A 16 7.35 10.14 -3.79
N LEU A 17 7.71 11.40 -3.51
CA LEU A 17 6.92 12.58 -3.88
C LEU A 17 6.84 12.76 -5.42
N ALA A 18 7.86 12.30 -6.15
CA ALA A 18 7.88 12.33 -7.60
C ALA A 18 7.06 11.19 -8.25
N HIS A 19 6.57 10.24 -7.46
CA HIS A 19 5.84 9.07 -7.93
C HIS A 19 4.37 9.10 -7.50
N HIS A 20 3.51 8.52 -8.33
CA HIS A 20 2.08 8.37 -8.05
C HIS A 20 1.71 6.87 -8.08
N GLY A 21 0.65 6.51 -7.37
CA GLY A 21 0.10 5.14 -7.38
C GLY A 21 1.15 4.06 -7.05
N PRO A 22 1.24 2.96 -7.83
CA PRO A 22 2.09 1.81 -7.51
C PRO A 22 3.60 2.12 -7.47
N GLY A 23 4.08 3.15 -8.17
CA GLY A 23 5.51 3.51 -8.18
C GLY A 23 6.06 3.93 -6.82
N ARG A 24 5.26 4.62 -5.99
CA ARG A 24 5.65 4.98 -4.61
C ARG A 24 5.74 3.73 -3.71
N ALA A 25 4.86 2.76 -3.91
CA ALA A 25 4.87 1.51 -3.17
C ALA A 25 6.08 0.62 -3.53
N LEU A 26 6.56 0.68 -4.78
CA LEU A 26 7.76 -0.05 -5.22
C LEU A 26 9.03 0.47 -4.53
N LEU A 27 9.15 1.78 -4.28
CA LEU A 27 10.29 2.35 -3.54
C LEU A 27 10.36 1.80 -2.11
N LEU A 28 9.22 1.74 -1.42
CA LEU A 28 9.15 1.14 -0.08
C LEU A 28 9.39 -0.37 -0.12
N HIS A 29 8.96 -1.06 -1.17
CA HIS A 29 9.19 -2.50 -1.32
C HIS A 29 10.67 -2.84 -1.51
N ARG A 30 11.43 -2.00 -2.22
CA ARG A 30 12.90 -2.12 -2.31
C ARG A 30 13.57 -2.01 -0.95
N ALA A 31 13.13 -1.11 -0.07
CA ALA A 31 13.64 -1.05 1.30
C ALA A 31 13.27 -2.30 2.12
N ALA A 32 12.09 -2.88 1.89
CA ALA A 32 11.70 -4.13 2.54
C ALA A 32 12.50 -5.35 2.04
N ARG A 33 12.99 -5.32 0.78
CA ARG A 33 13.79 -6.38 0.15
C ARG A 33 15.00 -5.79 -0.61
N PRO A 34 16.04 -5.33 0.11
CA PRO A 34 17.17 -4.62 -0.51
C PRO A 34 17.99 -5.48 -1.47
N GLU A 35 17.96 -6.80 -1.30
CA GLU A 35 18.71 -7.76 -2.13
C GLU A 35 17.95 -8.18 -3.39
N SER A 36 16.66 -7.85 -3.51
CA SER A 36 15.83 -8.25 -4.64
C SER A 36 15.99 -7.28 -5.82
N ALA A 37 16.09 -7.84 -7.02
CA ALA A 37 16.14 -7.06 -8.24
C ALA A 37 14.77 -6.44 -8.56
N ALA A 38 14.75 -5.34 -9.34
CA ALA A 38 13.51 -4.61 -9.61
C ALA A 38 12.46 -5.44 -10.38
N ASP A 39 12.90 -6.27 -11.32
CA ASP A 39 12.06 -7.21 -12.09
C ASP A 39 11.48 -8.32 -11.20
N GLU A 40 12.24 -8.77 -10.22
CA GLU A 40 11.76 -9.71 -9.20
C GLU A 40 10.62 -9.07 -8.39
N LEU A 41 10.82 -7.84 -7.90
CA LEU A 41 9.81 -7.12 -7.12
C LEU A 41 8.53 -6.85 -7.92
N LEU A 42 8.68 -6.51 -9.21
CA LEU A 42 7.55 -6.29 -10.12
C LEU A 42 6.75 -7.57 -10.39
N SER A 43 7.42 -8.72 -10.33
CA SER A 43 6.82 -10.04 -10.58
C SER A 43 6.16 -10.65 -9.34
N LEU A 44 6.34 -10.06 -8.16
CA LEU A 44 5.74 -10.59 -6.93
C LEU A 44 4.22 -10.38 -6.92
N PRO A 45 3.43 -11.36 -6.44
CA PRO A 45 2.01 -11.17 -6.20
C PRO A 45 1.77 -9.99 -5.25
N VAL A 46 0.71 -9.22 -5.51
CA VAL A 46 0.35 -8.04 -4.70
C VAL A 46 0.29 -8.38 -3.22
N GLY A 47 -0.30 -9.52 -2.84
CA GLY A 47 -0.40 -9.94 -1.44
C GLY A 47 0.96 -10.20 -0.76
N GLU A 48 1.98 -10.66 -1.50
CA GLU A 48 3.33 -10.80 -0.97
C GLU A 48 4.00 -9.44 -0.75
N ARG A 49 3.83 -8.51 -1.70
CA ARG A 49 4.27 -7.12 -1.56
C ARG A 49 3.67 -6.48 -0.31
N GLU A 50 2.36 -6.58 -0.12
CA GLU A 50 1.68 -6.02 1.07
C GLU A 50 2.25 -6.62 2.36
N ALA A 51 2.45 -7.94 2.41
CA ALA A 51 3.02 -8.59 3.58
C ALA A 51 4.42 -8.08 3.93
N ASP A 52 5.26 -7.80 2.92
CA ASP A 52 6.58 -7.19 3.12
C ASP A 52 6.47 -5.75 3.63
N LEU A 53 5.55 -4.95 3.08
CA LEU A 53 5.35 -3.55 3.50
C LEU A 53 4.82 -3.46 4.94
N TYR A 54 3.88 -4.32 5.33
CA TYR A 54 3.43 -4.39 6.73
C TYR A 54 4.54 -4.90 7.65
N ALA A 55 5.39 -5.83 7.20
CA ALA A 55 6.56 -6.25 7.97
C ALA A 55 7.57 -5.11 8.17
N LEU A 56 7.86 -4.33 7.13
CA LEU A 56 8.70 -3.13 7.20
C LEU A 56 8.09 -2.09 8.15
N ARG A 57 6.78 -1.80 8.02
CA ARG A 57 6.05 -0.92 8.93
C ARG A 57 6.23 -1.36 10.38
N ARG A 58 6.08 -2.66 10.65
CA ARG A 58 6.22 -3.20 12.01
C ARG A 58 7.62 -3.01 12.57
N ALA A 59 8.64 -3.23 11.73
CA ALA A 59 10.03 -3.02 12.13
C ALA A 59 10.33 -1.55 12.46
N LEU A 60 9.73 -0.61 11.73
CA LEU A 60 9.98 0.82 11.88
C LEU A 60 9.13 1.49 12.99
N PHE A 61 7.88 1.07 13.15
CA PHE A 61 6.87 1.79 13.95
C PHE A 61 6.18 0.92 15.01
N GLY A 62 6.64 -0.32 15.21
CA GLY A 62 6.06 -1.27 16.17
C GLY A 62 4.82 -1.99 15.64
N GLU A 63 4.09 -2.71 16.50
CA GLU A 63 2.94 -3.53 16.07
C GLU A 63 1.61 -2.77 16.11
N ARG A 64 1.45 -1.81 17.03
CA ARG A 64 0.19 -1.06 17.20
C ARG A 64 0.05 0.04 16.15
N MET A 65 -1.13 0.14 15.56
CA MET A 65 -1.55 1.19 14.64
C MET A 65 -2.72 1.97 15.24
N GLN A 66 -2.51 3.24 15.56
CA GLN A 66 -3.59 4.15 15.97
C GLN A 66 -4.23 4.71 14.70
N ILE A 67 -5.52 4.43 14.49
CA ILE A 67 -6.26 4.80 13.29
C ILE A 67 -7.32 5.84 13.64
N ARG A 68 -7.37 6.90 12.84
CA ARG A 68 -8.49 7.84 12.78
C ARG A 68 -9.09 7.77 11.38
N ALA A 69 -10.38 7.49 11.29
CA ALA A 69 -11.11 7.39 10.03
C ALA A 69 -12.48 8.05 10.15
N GLU A 70 -12.99 8.60 9.05
CA GLU A 70 -14.34 9.17 9.01
C GLU A 70 -15.32 8.13 8.47
N CYS A 71 -16.50 8.04 9.10
CA CYS A 71 -17.57 7.20 8.59
C CYS A 71 -18.10 7.76 7.26
N GLY A 72 -18.01 6.99 6.18
CA GLY A 72 -18.50 7.41 4.87
C GLY A 72 -20.02 7.67 4.80
N ALA A 73 -20.80 7.23 5.80
CA ALA A 73 -22.25 7.43 5.85
C ALA A 73 -22.68 8.67 6.64
N CYS A 74 -22.01 8.99 7.75
CA CYS A 74 -22.42 10.09 8.66
C CYS A 74 -21.33 11.14 8.92
N GLY A 75 -20.10 10.92 8.47
CA GLY A 75 -18.97 11.83 8.69
C GLY A 75 -18.38 11.79 10.10
N GLU A 76 -18.92 10.97 11.01
CA GLU A 76 -18.42 10.87 12.38
C GLU A 76 -16.97 10.36 12.39
N ALA A 77 -16.13 10.99 13.20
CA ALA A 77 -14.75 10.58 13.38
C ALA A 77 -14.68 9.36 14.30
N MET A 78 -14.08 8.29 13.80
CA MET A 78 -13.82 7.06 14.55
C MET A 78 -12.33 6.96 14.87
N GLU A 79 -12.02 6.64 16.12
CA GLU A 79 -10.66 6.36 16.58
C GLU A 79 -10.60 4.95 17.16
N PHE A 80 -9.65 4.16 16.68
CA PHE A 80 -9.46 2.79 17.14
C PHE A 80 -8.03 2.32 16.89
N ASP A 81 -7.60 1.32 17.67
CA ASP A 81 -6.32 0.66 17.50
C ASP A 81 -6.47 -0.59 16.63
N LEU A 82 -5.51 -0.81 15.73
CA LEU A 82 -5.33 -2.07 15.00
C LEU A 82 -3.97 -2.68 15.34
N ASP A 83 -3.91 -4.01 15.34
CA ASP A 83 -2.66 -4.75 15.36
C ASP A 83 -2.17 -4.96 13.91
N ALA A 84 -0.99 -4.44 13.59
CA ALA A 84 -0.37 -4.57 12.27
C ALA A 84 0.04 -6.01 11.93
N ARG A 85 -0.10 -6.98 12.84
CA ARG A 85 0.06 -8.42 12.56
C ARG A 85 -1.19 -9.02 11.95
N ASP A 86 -2.36 -8.47 12.28
CA ASP A 86 -3.63 -8.87 11.68
C ASP A 86 -3.74 -8.34 10.23
N LEU A 87 -2.91 -7.35 9.90
CA LEU A 87 -2.76 -6.78 8.58
C LEU A 87 -1.53 -7.34 7.85
N GLY A 88 -1.65 -7.59 6.55
CA GLY A 88 -0.54 -8.09 5.74
C GLY A 88 -0.08 -9.50 6.13
N VAL A 89 -1.00 -10.35 6.59
CA VAL A 89 -0.72 -11.78 6.80
C VAL A 89 -0.19 -12.36 5.49
N ARG A 90 1.02 -12.94 5.52
CA ARG A 90 1.63 -13.47 4.31
C ARG A 90 0.74 -14.57 3.73
N PRO A 91 0.24 -14.41 2.49
CA PRO A 91 -0.63 -15.41 1.90
C PRO A 91 0.17 -16.71 1.69
N ARG A 92 -0.52 -17.85 1.80
CA ARG A 92 0.08 -19.13 1.41
C ARG A 92 0.43 -19.06 -0.06
N LYS A 93 1.68 -19.41 -0.40
CA LYS A 93 2.10 -19.56 -1.79
C LYS A 93 1.18 -20.57 -2.48
N ARG A 94 0.72 -20.22 -3.67
CA ARG A 94 -0.12 -21.07 -4.50
C ARG A 94 0.65 -21.37 -5.78
N ASP A 95 0.79 -22.64 -6.07
CA ASP A 95 1.41 -23.11 -7.30
C ASP A 95 0.32 -23.32 -8.36
N GLY A 96 0.57 -22.84 -9.58
CA GLY A 96 -0.35 -22.99 -10.71
C GLY A 96 -1.49 -21.96 -10.77
N PRO A 97 -2.32 -22.04 -11.83
CA PRO A 97 -3.42 -21.12 -12.06
C PRO A 97 -4.58 -21.35 -11.08
N LEU A 98 -5.19 -20.26 -10.65
CA LEU A 98 -6.44 -20.23 -9.92
C LEU A 98 -7.60 -20.37 -10.89
N ARG A 99 -8.70 -20.96 -10.42
CA ARG A 99 -9.92 -21.12 -11.21
C ARG A 99 -11.12 -20.58 -10.46
N VAL A 100 -11.95 -19.81 -11.16
CA VAL A 100 -13.28 -19.39 -10.70
C VAL A 100 -14.28 -19.85 -11.76
N ALA A 101 -15.34 -20.52 -11.32
CA ALA A 101 -16.42 -20.97 -12.18
C ALA A 101 -17.73 -20.26 -11.77
N GLU A 102 -18.42 -19.67 -12.74
CA GLU A 102 -19.70 -18.99 -12.55
C GLU A 102 -20.61 -19.29 -13.77
N GLY A 103 -21.66 -20.08 -13.54
CA GLY A 103 -22.50 -20.62 -14.61
C GLY A 103 -21.71 -21.45 -15.63
N GLU A 104 -21.79 -21.07 -16.90
CA GLU A 104 -21.08 -21.71 -18.02
C GLU A 104 -19.60 -21.29 -18.12
N TRP A 105 -19.19 -20.27 -17.36
CA TRP A 105 -17.85 -19.71 -17.47
C TRP A 105 -16.89 -20.35 -16.48
N THR A 106 -15.73 -20.76 -16.98
CA THR A 106 -14.57 -21.10 -16.16
C THR A 106 -13.43 -20.17 -16.53
N VAL A 107 -12.97 -19.38 -15.56
CA VAL A 107 -11.86 -18.45 -15.73
C VAL A 107 -10.65 -18.99 -15.00
N GLU A 108 -9.56 -19.21 -15.75
CA GLU A 108 -8.25 -19.52 -15.19
C GLU A 108 -7.39 -18.26 -15.14
N PHE A 109 -6.78 -17.98 -14.00
CA PHE A 109 -6.00 -16.76 -13.79
C PHE A 109 -4.84 -16.99 -12.82
N ARG A 110 -3.81 -16.14 -12.93
CA ARG A 110 -2.77 -16.03 -11.89
C ARG A 110 -3.10 -14.88 -10.95
N LEU A 111 -2.51 -14.89 -9.76
CA LEU A 111 -2.59 -13.73 -8.88
C LEU A 111 -2.00 -12.49 -9.57
N PRO A 112 -2.63 -11.31 -9.41
CA PRO A 112 -2.07 -10.06 -9.89
C PRO A 112 -0.71 -9.79 -9.24
N THR A 113 0.23 -9.29 -10.03
CA THR A 113 1.55 -8.84 -9.58
C THR A 113 1.61 -7.32 -9.49
N VAL A 114 2.71 -6.80 -8.96
CA VAL A 114 2.94 -5.35 -8.94
C VAL A 114 2.96 -4.76 -10.35
N ALA A 115 3.54 -5.49 -11.33
CA ALA A 115 3.52 -5.08 -12.74
C ALA A 115 2.09 -4.94 -13.30
N ASP A 116 1.15 -5.81 -12.90
CA ASP A 116 -0.24 -5.69 -13.33
C ASP A 116 -0.92 -4.46 -12.73
N LEU A 117 -0.60 -4.10 -11.48
CA LEU A 117 -1.09 -2.87 -10.86
C LEU A 117 -0.58 -1.63 -11.57
N GLU A 118 0.70 -1.61 -11.96
CA GLU A 118 1.27 -0.53 -12.77
C GLU A 118 0.56 -0.42 -14.13
N ALA A 119 0.40 -1.54 -14.83
CA ALA A 119 -0.30 -1.58 -16.11
C ALA A 119 -1.76 -1.10 -15.97
N ALA A 120 -2.48 -1.53 -14.93
CA ALA A 120 -3.85 -1.11 -14.66
C ALA A 120 -3.93 0.40 -14.35
N ALA A 121 -3.00 0.93 -13.54
CA ALA A 121 -2.95 2.37 -13.24
C ALA A 121 -2.72 3.21 -14.51
N HIS A 122 -1.84 2.74 -15.42
CA HIS A 122 -1.62 3.41 -16.70
C HIS A 122 -2.83 3.33 -17.64
N ALA A 123 -3.53 2.19 -17.67
CA ALA A 123 -4.73 2.03 -18.48
C ALA A 123 -5.86 2.98 -18.04
N VAL A 124 -6.05 3.17 -16.74
CA VAL A 124 -7.06 4.08 -16.18
C VAL A 124 -6.67 5.55 -16.38
N ALA A 125 -5.38 5.88 -16.38
CA ALA A 125 -4.91 7.24 -16.66
C ALA A 125 -5.10 7.64 -18.14
N GLY A 126 -5.05 6.69 -19.07
CA GLY A 126 -5.27 6.91 -20.50
C GLY A 126 -6.73 6.87 -20.97
N ALA A 127 -7.62 6.28 -20.16
CA ALA A 127 -9.06 6.26 -20.41
C ALA A 127 -9.74 7.38 -19.61
N ASP A 128 -10.07 8.49 -20.27
CA ASP A 128 -10.81 9.67 -19.75
C ASP A 128 -11.24 9.58 -18.27
N GLY A 129 -10.49 10.28 -17.41
CA GLY A 129 -10.60 10.29 -15.95
C GLY A 129 -11.95 10.74 -15.39
N ARG A 130 -12.97 9.88 -15.52
CA ARG A 130 -14.28 10.05 -14.88
C ARG A 130 -14.50 8.88 -13.91
N ALA A 131 -14.58 9.27 -12.63
CA ALA A 131 -15.18 8.55 -11.51
C ALA A 131 -14.30 7.68 -10.57
N VAL A 132 -13.11 8.14 -10.16
CA VAL A 132 -12.58 7.78 -8.81
C VAL A 132 -11.97 8.98 -8.05
N ALA A 133 -12.25 10.22 -8.47
CA ALA A 133 -11.96 11.41 -7.67
C ALA A 133 -13.26 11.83 -6.96
N GLY A 134 -13.62 11.12 -5.89
CA GLY A 134 -14.91 11.29 -5.24
C GLY A 134 -14.99 10.65 -3.86
N ALA A 135 -14.02 10.93 -2.99
CA ALA A 135 -14.19 10.81 -1.55
C ALA A 135 -13.27 11.85 -0.85
N GLY A 136 -13.90 12.93 -0.38
CA GLY A 136 -13.43 13.94 0.57
C GLY A 136 -11.93 14.16 0.72
N ARG A 137 -11.38 15.16 0.03
CA ARG A 137 -10.22 15.90 0.52
C ARG A 137 -10.73 17.28 0.95
N SER A 138 -11.22 17.40 2.18
CA SER A 138 -11.40 18.70 2.81
C SER A 138 -10.02 19.27 3.11
N GLU A 139 -9.59 20.20 2.26
CA GLU A 139 -8.53 21.14 2.61
C GLU A 139 -9.08 22.10 3.67
N GLU A 140 -8.94 21.77 4.96
CA GLU A 140 -9.22 22.70 6.05
C GLU A 140 -8.07 22.76 7.09
N HIS A 141 -7.25 23.78 6.89
CA HIS A 141 -6.53 24.63 7.84
C HIS A 141 -6.07 24.03 9.19
N THR A 142 -4.75 23.90 9.31
CA THR A 142 -3.99 23.75 10.56
C THR A 142 -4.30 24.87 11.55
N SER A 143 -4.88 24.52 12.71
CA SER A 143 -4.78 25.33 13.94
C SER A 143 -3.86 24.59 14.91
N GLU A 144 -2.60 25.03 14.91
CA GLU A 144 -1.66 25.11 16.04
C GLU A 144 -2.02 24.31 17.31
N LEU A 145 -1.57 23.05 17.39
CA LEU A 145 -1.11 22.43 18.64
C LEU A 145 -0.08 21.35 18.26
N GLN A 146 1.17 21.80 18.11
CA GLN A 146 2.30 20.92 17.84
C GLN A 146 2.55 19.99 19.04
N SER A 147 2.38 18.68 18.84
CA SER A 147 2.94 17.65 19.70
C SER A 147 3.94 16.82 18.88
N PRO A 148 5.18 16.55 19.35
CA PRO A 148 6.34 16.35 18.48
C PRO A 148 6.49 14.95 17.84
N CYS A 149 5.44 14.15 17.67
CA CYS A 149 5.61 12.71 17.39
C CYS A 149 4.78 12.10 16.25
N ASN A 150 4.03 12.86 15.45
CA ASN A 150 3.17 12.25 14.43
C ASN A 150 3.67 12.54 13.00
N LEU A 151 4.50 11.64 12.48
CA LEU A 151 4.59 11.41 11.03
C LEU A 151 3.24 10.86 10.58
N VAL A 152 2.33 11.77 10.25
CA VAL A 152 1.03 11.42 9.67
C VAL A 152 1.30 10.93 8.25
N CYS A 153 0.98 9.67 7.98
CA CYS A 153 1.03 9.14 6.61
C CYS A 153 -0.13 9.74 5.83
N ARG A 154 0.16 10.78 5.03
CA ARG A 154 -0.74 11.37 4.03
C ARG A 154 -0.56 10.72 2.66
#